data_AF-A0AAV8YFC0-F1
#
_entry.id   AF-A0AAV8YFC0-F1
#
_cell.length_a   1.000
_cell.length_b   1.000
_cell.length_c   1.000
_cell.angle_alpha   90.00
_cell.angle_beta   90.00
_cell.angle_gamma   90.00
#
_symmetry.space_group_name_H-M   'P 1'
#
loop_
_entity.id
_entity.type
_entity.pdbx_description
1 polymer ?
#
loop_
_entity_poly.entity_id
_entity_poly.type
_entity_poly.pdbx_seq_one_letter_code
_entity_poly.pdbx_strand_id
1 'polypeptide(L)'
;MTLPLSEFCEQNGIILYALPPNTTHTLQSVDVSVFKPMKQERKNTVKDWQKRPENINNIITKINFCKVFQETLQNTQMDNHIIKGFRKCGLYPLDPNAVDYTKCVKNFLEKEH
;
A
#
# COMPACT_ATOMS: atom_id res chain seq x y z
N MET A 1 9.88 -12.75 10.55
CA MET A 1 9.58 -13.70 9.44
C MET A 1 9.48 -15.10 10.03
N THR A 2 8.56 -15.93 9.55
CA THR A 2 8.42 -17.32 10.02
C THR A 2 9.23 -18.26 9.11
N LEU A 3 9.71 -19.38 9.67
CA LEU A 3 10.48 -20.37 8.92
C LEU A 3 9.70 -20.92 7.70
N PRO A 4 8.41 -21.31 7.81
CA PRO A 4 7.67 -21.85 6.66
C PRO A 4 7.53 -20.85 5.50
N LEU A 5 7.41 -19.54 5.81
CA LEU A 5 7.35 -18.51 4.78
C LEU A 5 8.69 -18.37 4.05
N SER A 6 9.80 -18.44 4.78
CA SER A 6 11.14 -18.37 4.20
C SER A 6 11.39 -19.52 3.25
N GLU A 7 11.07 -20.74 3.66
CA GLU A 7 11.19 -21.95 2.84
C GLU A 7 10.32 -21.87 1.58
N PHE A 8 9.08 -21.41 1.72
CA PHE A 8 8.20 -21.20 0.56
C PHE A 8 8.78 -20.20 -0.43
N CYS A 9 9.30 -19.07 0.05
CA CYS A 9 9.88 -18.05 -0.82
C CYS A 9 11.15 -18.54 -1.52
N GLU A 10 12.02 -19.26 -0.81
CA GLU A 10 13.23 -19.85 -1.39
C GLU A 10 12.89 -20.86 -2.49
N GLN A 11 11.96 -21.78 -2.24
CA GLN A 11 11.51 -22.78 -3.20
C GLN A 11 10.90 -22.18 -4.48
N ASN A 12 10.32 -20.98 -4.38
CA ASN A 12 9.66 -20.30 -5.49
C ASN A 12 10.52 -19.17 -6.11
N GLY A 13 11.78 -18.99 -5.68
CA GLY A 13 12.65 -17.93 -6.18
C GLY A 13 12.18 -16.51 -5.83
N ILE A 14 11.41 -16.35 -4.75
CA ILE A 14 10.90 -15.07 -4.26
C ILE A 14 11.92 -14.46 -3.31
N ILE A 15 12.42 -13.27 -3.64
CA ILE A 15 13.33 -12.53 -2.75
C ILE A 15 12.51 -11.90 -1.62
N LEU A 16 12.76 -12.34 -0.39
CA LEU A 16 12.19 -11.72 0.81
C LEU A 16 13.01 -10.48 1.19
N TYR A 17 12.39 -9.31 1.06
CA TYR A 17 13.00 -8.05 1.48
C TYR A 17 12.51 -7.65 2.88
N ALA A 18 13.40 -7.77 3.86
CA ALA A 18 13.11 -7.39 5.24
C ALA A 18 13.32 -5.89 5.44
N LEU A 19 12.22 -5.16 5.67
CA LEU A 19 12.27 -3.73 5.92
C LEU A 19 12.67 -3.45 7.38
N PRO A 20 13.53 -2.44 7.62
CA PRO A 20 13.82 -1.99 8.98
C PRO A 20 12.53 -1.55 9.70
N PRO A 21 12.49 -1.67 11.04
CA PRO A 21 11.32 -1.26 11.81
C PRO A 21 10.98 0.22 11.57
N ASN A 22 9.69 0.55 11.61
CA ASN A 22 9.16 1.91 11.46
C ASN A 22 9.45 2.60 10.11
N THR A 23 9.65 1.84 9.03
CA THR A 23 9.92 2.38 7.68
C THR A 23 8.73 2.31 6.72
N THR A 24 7.53 1.99 7.21
CA THR A 24 6.30 1.88 6.39
C THR A 24 6.06 3.11 5.52
N HIS A 25 6.24 4.31 6.06
CA HIS A 25 5.98 5.56 5.34
C HIS A 25 7.09 5.97 4.35
N THR A 26 8.13 5.15 4.22
CA THR A 26 9.35 5.49 3.48
C THR A 26 9.76 4.42 2.48
N LEU A 27 9.64 3.14 2.84
CA LEU A 27 10.09 2.01 2.03
C LEU A 27 8.95 1.11 1.53
N GLN A 28 7.76 1.14 2.15
CA GLN A 28 6.61 0.35 1.67
C GLN A 28 5.86 1.10 0.56
N SER A 29 6.10 0.71 -0.70
CA SER A 29 5.55 1.39 -1.88
C SER A 29 4.02 1.51 -1.86
N VAL A 30 3.33 0.50 -1.32
CA VAL A 30 1.87 0.48 -1.16
C VAL A 30 1.38 1.60 -0.22
N ASP A 31 2.01 1.75 0.94
CA ASP A 31 1.68 2.80 1.90
C ASP A 31 2.04 4.19 1.40
N VAL A 32 3.19 4.32 0.74
CA VAL A 32 3.69 5.59 0.21
C VAL A 32 2.82 6.16 -0.90
N SER A 33 2.23 5.31 -1.74
CA SER A 33 1.65 5.75 -3.01
C SER A 33 0.27 5.21 -3.37
N VAL A 34 -0.12 4.01 -2.91
CA VAL A 34 -1.32 3.31 -3.38
C VAL A 34 -2.51 3.50 -2.44
N PHE A 35 -2.30 3.47 -1.13
CA PHE A 35 -3.42 3.56 -0.17
C PHE A 35 -4.12 4.92 -0.18
N LYS A 36 -3.40 6.02 -0.40
CA LYS A 36 -4.01 7.35 -0.48
C LYS A 36 -5.03 7.49 -1.62
N PRO A 37 -4.67 7.23 -2.90
CA PRO A 37 -5.62 7.32 -4.01
C PRO A 37 -6.75 6.29 -3.88
N MET A 38 -6.47 5.06 -3.44
CA MET A 38 -7.52 4.05 -3.24
C MET A 38 -8.54 4.48 -2.15
N LYS A 39 -8.08 5.09 -1.05
CA LYS A 39 -9.00 5.62 -0.01
C LYS A 39 -9.86 6.76 -0.55
N GLN A 40 -9.32 7.59 -1.44
CA GLN A 40 -10.08 8.65 -2.08
C GLN A 40 -11.12 8.08 -3.04
N GLU A 41 -10.72 7.13 -3.89
CA GLU A 41 -11.62 6.51 -4.86
C GLU A 41 -12.72 5.72 -4.16
N ARG A 42 -12.41 5.01 -3.08
CA ARG A 42 -13.41 4.34 -2.24
C ARG A 42 -14.51 5.30 -1.79
N LYS A 43 -14.18 6.53 -1.39
CA LYS A 43 -15.19 7.52 -1.00
C LYS A 43 -16.10 7.91 -2.17
N ASN A 44 -15.55 8.00 -3.38
CA ASN A 44 -16.32 8.29 -4.59
C ASN A 44 -17.23 7.11 -4.95
N THR A 45 -16.67 5.91 -5.04
CA THR A 45 -17.40 4.68 -5.38
C THR A 45 -18.57 4.44 -4.40
N VAL A 46 -18.35 4.63 -3.10
CA VAL A 46 -19.42 4.49 -2.10
C VAL A 46 -20.53 5.52 -2.32
N LYS A 47 -20.19 6.79 -2.57
CA LYS A 47 -21.17 7.84 -2.85
C LYS A 47 -21.98 7.53 -4.10
N ASP A 48 -21.33 7.06 -5.16
CA ASP A 48 -22.01 6.77 -6.42
C ASP A 48 -22.86 5.50 -6.32
N TRP A 49 -22.40 4.49 -5.57
CA TRP A 49 -23.19 3.31 -5.24
C TRP A 49 -24.47 3.68 -4.48
N GLN A 50 -24.40 4.58 -3.49
CA GLN A 50 -25.56 5.04 -2.70
C GLN A 50 -26.57 5.87 -3.50
N LYS A 51 -26.15 6.53 -4.58
CA LYS A 51 -27.05 7.31 -5.46
C LYS A 51 -27.88 6.44 -6.40
N ARG A 52 -27.52 5.17 -6.60
CA ARG A 52 -28.26 4.28 -7.52
C ARG A 52 -29.65 3.98 -6.94
N PRO A 53 -30.73 4.00 -7.75
CA PRO A 53 -32.10 3.83 -7.26
C PRO A 53 -32.32 2.58 -6.40
N GLU A 54 -31.65 1.47 -6.74
CA GLU A 54 -31.74 0.20 -6.03
C GLU A 54 -30.99 0.17 -4.69
N ASN A 55 -30.14 1.17 -4.41
CA ASN A 55 -29.30 1.25 -3.22
C ASN A 55 -29.63 2.45 -2.31
N ILE A 56 -30.70 3.20 -2.61
CA ILE A 56 -31.14 4.32 -1.76
C ILE A 56 -31.47 3.79 -0.36
N ASN A 57 -30.94 4.45 0.67
CA ASN A 57 -31.03 4.06 2.08
C ASN A 57 -30.42 2.69 2.44
N ASN A 58 -29.72 2.03 1.51
CA ASN A 58 -28.97 0.83 1.81
C ASN A 58 -27.58 1.15 2.36
N ILE A 59 -27.10 0.28 3.25
CA ILE A 59 -25.75 0.36 3.82
C ILE A 59 -24.85 -0.70 3.21
N ILE A 60 -23.54 -0.43 3.25
CA ILE A 60 -22.54 -1.42 2.88
C ILE A 60 -22.41 -2.42 4.04
N THR A 61 -22.67 -3.69 3.74
CA THR A 61 -22.56 -4.83 4.65
C THR A 61 -21.47 -5.77 4.15
N LYS A 62 -21.16 -6.82 4.93
CA LYS A 62 -20.21 -7.87 4.51
C LYS A 62 -20.63 -8.56 3.19
N ILE A 63 -21.93 -8.55 2.86
CA ILE A 63 -22.47 -9.22 1.67
C ILE A 63 -22.16 -8.43 0.40
N ASN A 64 -22.31 -7.09 0.43
CA ASN A 64 -22.12 -6.24 -0.75
C ASN A 64 -20.75 -5.54 -0.78
N PHE A 65 -19.98 -5.59 0.31
CA PHE A 65 -18.66 -4.96 0.41
C PHE A 65 -17.73 -5.36 -0.72
N CYS A 66 -17.60 -6.66 -1.01
CA CYS A 66 -16.68 -7.14 -2.04
C CYS A 66 -17.03 -6.57 -3.43
N LYS A 67 -18.33 -6.47 -3.75
CA LYS A 67 -18.81 -5.92 -5.02
C LYS A 67 -18.46 -4.44 -5.15
N VAL A 68 -18.77 -3.63 -4.12
CA VAL A 68 -18.48 -2.19 -4.12
C VAL A 68 -16.97 -1.95 -4.11
N PHE A 69 -16.21 -2.78 -3.40
CA PHE A 69 -14.76 -2.67 -3.35
C PHE A 69 -14.11 -3.06 -4.68
N GLN A 70 -14.64 -4.05 -5.40
CA GLN A 70 -14.17 -4.38 -6.75
C GLN A 70 -14.34 -3.20 -7.70
N GLU A 71 -15.48 -2.50 -7.67
CA GLU A 71 -15.68 -1.26 -8.44
C GLU A 71 -14.64 -0.19 -8.07
N THR A 72 -14.31 -0.06 -6.77
CA THR A 72 -13.26 0.85 -6.31
C THR A 72 -11.90 0.51 -6.93
N LEU A 73 -11.53 -0.78 -6.95
CA LEU A 73 -10.26 -1.24 -7.50
C LEU A 73 -10.18 -0.99 -9.01
N GLN A 74 -11.27 -1.22 -9.74
CA GLN A 74 -11.35 -1.00 -11.18
C GLN A 74 -11.25 0.49 -11.55
N ASN A 75 -11.82 1.37 -10.72
CA ASN A 75 -11.76 2.82 -10.95
C ASN A 75 -10.44 3.46 -10.50
N THR A 76 -9.72 2.82 -9.57
CA THR A 76 -8.45 3.36 -9.08
C THR A 76 -7.37 3.11 -10.12
N GLN A 77 -6.80 4.17 -10.70
CA GLN A 77 -5.64 4.08 -11.61
C GLN A 77 -4.35 3.72 -10.85
N MET A 78 -4.18 2.44 -10.49
CA MET A 78 -3.09 2.01 -9.61
C MET A 78 -1.73 1.99 -10.28
N ASP A 79 -1.63 1.69 -11.58
CA ASP A 79 -0.36 1.45 -12.28
C ASP A 79 0.64 2.60 -12.09
N ASN A 80 0.17 3.83 -12.33
CA ASN A 80 0.99 5.03 -12.16
C ASN A 80 1.39 5.26 -10.71
N HIS A 81 0.52 4.93 -9.76
CA HIS A 81 0.82 5.05 -8.33
C HIS A 81 1.84 4.01 -7.90
N ILE A 82 1.70 2.76 -8.34
CA ILE A 82 2.64 1.67 -8.07
C ILE A 82 4.03 2.05 -8.58
N ILE A 83 4.16 2.43 -9.86
CA ILE A 83 5.45 2.80 -10.47
C ILE A 83 6.10 3.97 -9.70
N LYS A 84 5.34 5.01 -9.39
CA LYS A 84 5.83 6.16 -8.61
C LYS A 84 6.20 5.77 -7.18
N GLY A 85 5.46 4.84 -6.57
CA GLY A 85 5.73 4.30 -5.25
C GLY A 85 7.07 3.59 -5.17
N PHE A 86 7.32 2.67 -6.11
CA PHE A 86 8.60 1.96 -6.19
C PHE A 86 9.79 2.91 -6.40
N ARG A 87 9.64 3.92 -7.27
CA ARG A 87 10.66 4.96 -7.46
C ARG A 87 10.91 5.76 -6.18
N LYS A 88 9.84 6.20 -5.52
CA LYS A 88 9.93 7.01 -4.29
C LYS A 88 10.49 6.26 -3.09
N CYS A 89 10.27 4.94 -3.05
CA CYS A 89 10.89 4.07 -2.06
C CYS A 89 12.33 3.67 -2.44
N GLY A 90 12.86 4.17 -3.56
CA GLY A 90 14.20 3.83 -4.02
C GLY A 90 14.37 2.36 -4.43
N LEU A 91 13.27 1.63 -4.65
CA LEU A 91 13.28 0.20 -4.93
C LEU A 91 13.48 -0.11 -6.42
N TYR A 92 12.88 0.71 -7.28
CA TYR A 92 13.03 0.54 -8.73
C TYR A 92 12.86 1.86 -9.53
N PRO A 93 13.88 2.29 -10.30
CA PRO A 93 15.26 1.80 -10.24
C PRO A 93 15.81 1.88 -8.81
N LEU A 94 16.77 1.01 -8.48
CA LEU A 94 17.37 1.01 -7.14
C LEU A 94 18.14 2.33 -6.95
N ASP A 95 17.64 3.19 -6.08
CA ASP A 95 18.22 4.50 -5.79
C ASP A 95 17.98 4.87 -4.32
N PRO A 96 18.97 4.68 -3.43
CA PRO A 96 18.87 5.06 -2.03
C PRO A 96 18.57 6.55 -1.83
N ASN A 97 18.98 7.43 -2.74
CA ASN A 97 18.78 8.88 -2.59
C ASN A 97 17.35 9.32 -2.90
N ALA A 98 16.55 8.46 -3.55
CA ALA A 98 15.14 8.74 -3.79
C ALA A 98 14.29 8.65 -2.51
N VAL A 99 14.81 7.98 -1.47
CA VAL A 99 14.11 7.73 -0.21
C VAL A 99 14.11 8.97 0.67
N ASP A 100 12.93 9.36 1.15
CA ASP A 100 12.77 10.50 2.04
C ASP A 100 13.08 10.14 3.50
N TYR A 101 14.35 10.07 3.85
CA TYR A 101 14.81 9.70 5.20
C TYR A 101 14.43 10.69 6.30
N THR A 102 13.92 11.88 5.96
CA THR A 102 13.45 12.85 6.98
C THR A 102 12.29 12.31 7.81
N LYS A 103 11.58 11.30 7.26
CA LYS A 103 10.47 10.60 7.92
C LYS A 103 10.90 9.46 8.82
N CYS A 104 12.16 9.04 8.74
CA CYS A 104 12.68 8.02 9.63
C CYS A 104 12.89 8.63 11.02
N VAL A 105 12.43 7.91 12.05
CA VAL A 105 12.74 8.28 13.43
C VAL A 105 14.24 8.14 13.62
N LYS A 106 14.91 9.21 14.10
CA LYS A 106 16.31 9.14 14.48
C LYS A 106 16.44 8.18 15.66
N ASN A 107 17.05 7.02 15.45
CA ASN A 107 17.47 6.17 16.55
C ASN A 107 18.66 6.84 17.24
N PHE A 108 18.43 7.47 18.40
CA PHE A 108 19.47 8.15 19.18
C PHE A 108 20.47 7.19 19.87
N LEU A 109 20.44 5.90 19.53
CA LEU A 109 21.20 4.86 20.22
C LEU A 109 22.64 4.68 19.72
N GLU A 110 23.12 5.50 18.77
CA GLU A 110 24.52 5.48 18.29
C GLU A 110 25.38 6.62 18.88
N LYS A 111 25.00 7.19 20.03
CA LYS A 111 25.75 8.28 20.70
C LYS A 111 26.53 7.88 21.96
N GLU A 112 26.76 6.60 22.18
CA GLU A 112 27.60 6.11 23.29
C GLU A 112 28.76 5.27 22.74
N HIS A 113 29.70 5.93 22.06
CA HIS A 113 31.10 5.54 21.95
C HIS A 113 31.98 6.79 21.91
#